data_AF-A0A813L6R1-F1
#
_entry.id   AF-A0A813L6R1-F1
#
_cell.length_a   1.000
_cell.length_b   1.000
_cell.length_c   1.000
_cell.angle_alpha   90.00
_cell.angle_beta   90.00
_cell.angle_gamma   90.00
#
_symmetry.space_group_name_H-M   'P 1'
#
loop_
_entity.id
_entity.type
_entity.pdbx_description
1 polymer ?
#
loop_
_entity_poly.entity_id
_entity_poly.type
_entity_poly.pdbx_seq_one_letter_code
_entity_poly.pdbx_strand_id
1 'polypeptide(L)'
;MPPPRIVVINGIQYPRDVPVPEGCPEGWRGVEQAYGPTSKSAGHMYIRYYSLDGKHKMLMGPKQIIKAHCTDKNIPWEPEYAKYEIALQERREREAASRRVEGEARGFAEGAKREEMIALSRERYGELKGEIVFGFPGWKCRWDLLPESQQTPKTFTAPDGLEWKLLRDVECMFGTRISKGGQEVEDIDKMVEAGKKNTAAHELFHTGSGQARDCAGVVELDAAAMEDKTWTREERGEQMTKRQKSAPSGEKDFLPSSFSPVTGPGPLSITGVNHISRETCDVERLASFYREVLGLAQIPRPDFGFGGAWFQLPGGGKSTTLHIIQRDPQKPSAAPGETLQDAADLLGAGCRAPERFIRRGHHLALTVQDIEAAKQGLTAHGIGYAVNVVPGTQVVQLFVYDPDGNGIEIGNFDVSR
;
A
#
# COMPACT_ATOMS: atom_id res chain seq x y z
N MET A 1 -23.51 38.74 0.57
CA MET A 1 -22.44 37.89 0.00
C MET A 1 -22.86 37.51 -1.41
N PRO A 2 -21.96 37.49 -2.40
CA PRO A 2 -22.30 36.91 -3.71
C PRO A 2 -22.73 35.44 -3.52
N PRO A 3 -23.65 34.92 -4.35
CA PRO A 3 -24.10 33.54 -4.25
C PRO A 3 -22.90 32.59 -4.39
N PRO A 4 -22.90 31.44 -3.67
CA PRO A 4 -21.82 30.47 -3.79
C PRO A 4 -21.69 30.04 -5.25
N ARG A 5 -20.47 30.05 -5.79
CA ARG A 5 -20.21 29.56 -7.15
C ARG A 5 -20.53 28.07 -7.18
N ILE A 6 -21.57 27.70 -7.92
CA ILE A 6 -21.95 26.31 -8.15
C ILE A 6 -20.97 25.73 -9.17
N VAL A 7 -20.33 24.61 -8.83
CA VAL A 7 -19.43 23.86 -9.71
C VAL A 7 -20.02 22.47 -9.91
N VAL A 8 -20.05 21.99 -11.16
CA VAL A 8 -20.52 20.64 -11.49
C VAL A 8 -19.34 19.82 -12.00
N ILE A 9 -19.04 18.71 -11.32
CA ILE A 9 -17.98 17.77 -11.71
C ILE A 9 -18.61 16.39 -11.79
N ASN A 10 -18.49 15.73 -12.95
CA ASN A 10 -19.04 14.39 -13.21
C ASN A 10 -20.53 14.26 -12.86
N GLY A 11 -21.33 15.30 -13.10
CA GLY A 11 -22.77 15.33 -12.78
C GLY A 11 -23.12 15.64 -11.32
N ILE A 12 -22.13 15.79 -10.43
CA ILE A 12 -22.33 16.15 -9.02
C ILE A 12 -22.17 17.66 -8.83
N GLN A 13 -23.14 18.29 -8.16
CA GLN A 13 -23.13 19.72 -7.86
C GLN A 13 -22.44 20.01 -6.53
N TYR A 14 -21.60 21.05 -6.50
CA TYR A 14 -20.88 21.53 -5.32
C TYR A 14 -21.17 23.02 -5.08
N PRO A 15 -21.20 23.48 -3.81
CA PRO A 15 -21.01 22.69 -2.59
C PRO A 15 -22.20 21.78 -2.27
N ARG A 16 -21.95 20.64 -1.61
CA ARG A 16 -23.00 19.72 -1.10
C ARG A 16 -22.77 19.38 0.37
N ASP A 17 -23.85 19.14 1.11
CA ASP A 17 -23.75 18.67 2.49
C ASP A 17 -23.28 17.21 2.50
N VAL A 18 -22.41 16.89 3.47
CA VAL A 18 -21.87 15.55 3.71
C VAL A 18 -21.95 15.23 5.19
N PRO A 19 -22.09 13.94 5.58
CA PRO A 19 -22.13 13.56 6.98
C PRO A 19 -20.85 14.01 7.69
N VAL A 20 -21.01 14.39 8.95
CA VAL A 20 -19.87 14.61 9.84
C VAL A 20 -19.28 13.24 10.18
N PRO A 21 -17.95 13.08 10.24
CA PRO A 21 -17.33 11.84 10.66
C PRO A 21 -17.92 11.34 11.98
N GLU A 22 -18.39 10.10 11.97
CA GLU A 22 -18.92 9.42 13.15
C GLU A 22 -17.89 9.46 14.29
N GLY A 23 -18.37 9.80 15.48
CA GLY A 23 -17.56 10.07 16.68
C GLY A 23 -17.31 11.56 16.94
N CYS A 24 -17.60 12.44 15.96
CA CYS A 24 -17.60 13.88 16.23
C CYS A 24 -18.80 14.29 17.10
N PRO A 25 -18.67 15.34 17.92
CA PRO A 25 -19.78 15.87 18.69
C PRO A 25 -20.93 16.34 17.80
N GLU A 26 -22.15 16.34 18.34
CA GLU A 26 -23.32 16.91 17.70
C GLU A 26 -23.19 18.43 17.51
N GLY A 27 -23.99 19.01 16.61
CA GLY A 27 -23.98 20.45 16.36
C GLY A 27 -23.04 20.89 15.24
N TRP A 28 -22.63 19.97 14.37
CA TRP A 28 -21.73 20.23 13.25
C TRP A 28 -22.33 19.75 11.93
N ARG A 29 -21.88 20.34 10.82
CA ARG A 29 -22.17 19.85 9.46
C ARG A 29 -20.91 19.85 8.60
N GLY A 30 -20.80 18.86 7.73
CA GLY A 30 -19.76 18.81 6.70
C GLY A 30 -20.29 19.38 5.39
N VAL A 31 -19.45 20.14 4.69
CA VAL A 31 -19.73 20.64 3.35
C VAL A 31 -18.57 20.25 2.46
N GLU A 32 -18.85 19.43 1.45
CA GLU A 32 -17.90 19.11 0.39
C GLU A 32 -17.96 20.21 -0.68
N GLN A 33 -16.79 20.72 -1.04
CA GLN A 33 -16.62 21.81 -1.97
C GLN A 33 -15.65 21.40 -3.08
N ALA A 34 -15.86 21.91 -4.29
CA ALA A 34 -14.91 21.78 -5.38
C ALA A 34 -13.99 23.01 -5.43
N TYR A 35 -12.72 22.79 -5.72
CA TYR A 35 -11.82 23.90 -6.06
C TYR A 35 -12.26 24.57 -7.36
N GLY A 36 -12.21 25.90 -7.41
CA GLY A 36 -12.57 26.66 -8.59
C GLY A 36 -11.65 26.37 -9.80
N PRO A 37 -12.10 26.68 -11.03
CA PRO A 37 -11.39 26.35 -12.27
C PRO A 37 -10.03 27.04 -12.41
N THR A 38 -9.81 28.13 -11.67
CA THR A 38 -8.55 28.88 -11.65
C THR A 38 -7.59 28.41 -10.54
N SER A 39 -7.97 27.42 -9.74
CA SER A 39 -7.13 26.86 -8.68
C SER A 39 -6.10 25.90 -9.28
N LYS A 40 -4.91 25.82 -8.67
CA LYS A 40 -3.94 24.74 -8.96
C LYS A 40 -4.50 23.35 -8.67
N SER A 41 -5.56 23.27 -7.86
CA SER A 41 -6.28 22.05 -7.51
C SER A 41 -7.65 21.94 -8.20
N ALA A 42 -7.85 22.65 -9.32
CA ALA A 42 -9.10 22.57 -10.09
C ALA A 42 -9.45 21.10 -10.41
N GLY A 43 -10.71 20.72 -10.16
CA GLY A 43 -11.18 19.34 -10.32
C GLY A 43 -11.10 18.48 -9.06
N HIS A 44 -10.42 18.92 -8.01
CA HIS A 44 -10.41 18.22 -6.71
C HIS A 44 -11.52 18.74 -5.78
N MET A 45 -11.93 17.87 -4.85
CA MET A 45 -12.89 18.18 -3.79
C MET A 45 -12.19 18.27 -2.43
N TYR A 46 -12.77 19.05 -1.53
CA TYR A 46 -12.34 19.14 -0.15
C TYR A 46 -13.55 19.30 0.77
N ILE A 47 -13.47 18.75 1.98
CA ILE A 47 -14.52 18.89 2.98
C ILE A 47 -14.11 19.97 3.98
N ARG A 48 -15.09 20.79 4.38
CA ARG A 48 -14.98 21.73 5.49
C ARG A 48 -16.15 21.57 6.43
N TYR A 49 -15.88 21.73 7.72
CA TYR A 49 -16.87 21.58 8.78
C TYR A 49 -17.22 22.94 9.37
N TYR A 50 -18.50 23.06 9.73
CA TYR A 50 -19.10 24.28 10.25
C TYR A 50 -19.95 23.92 11.46
N SER A 51 -19.88 24.73 12.53
CA SER A 51 -20.81 24.58 13.63
C SER A 51 -22.19 25.10 13.22
N LEU A 52 -23.25 24.43 13.70
CA LEU A 52 -24.63 24.81 13.38
C LEU A 52 -25.02 26.15 14.00
N ASP A 53 -24.40 26.53 15.12
CA ASP A 53 -24.57 27.85 15.75
C ASP A 53 -23.80 28.98 15.02
N GLY A 54 -23.02 28.64 13.99
CA GLY A 54 -22.30 29.59 13.14
C GLY A 54 -21.02 30.19 13.74
N LYS A 55 -20.61 29.79 14.96
CA LYS A 55 -19.39 30.28 15.62
C LYS A 55 -18.12 29.82 14.93
N HIS A 56 -18.07 28.56 14.50
CA HIS A 56 -16.89 27.95 13.91
C HIS A 56 -17.13 27.64 12.43
N LYS A 57 -16.17 28.01 11.59
CA LYS A 57 -16.27 27.89 10.12
C LYS A 57 -14.99 27.32 9.54
N MET A 58 -15.15 26.57 8.44
CA MET A 58 -14.04 26.08 7.63
C MET A 58 -13.05 25.17 8.38
N LEU A 59 -13.51 24.36 9.33
CA LEU A 59 -12.65 23.39 10.01
C LEU A 59 -12.31 22.23 9.07
N MET A 60 -11.11 21.68 9.20
CA MET A 60 -10.54 20.71 8.27
C MET A 60 -10.83 19.25 8.64
N GLY A 61 -11.18 18.97 9.89
CA GLY A 61 -11.40 17.59 10.33
C GLY A 61 -11.77 17.41 11.79
N PRO A 62 -11.99 16.15 12.21
CA PRO A 62 -12.50 15.77 13.54
C PRO A 62 -11.77 16.40 14.71
N LYS A 63 -10.43 16.46 14.65
CA LYS A 63 -9.63 17.07 15.70
C LYS A 63 -9.97 18.55 15.93
N GLN A 64 -10.15 19.31 14.86
CA GLN A 64 -10.50 20.74 14.97
C GLN A 64 -11.93 20.91 15.48
N ILE A 65 -12.86 20.04 15.04
CA ILE A 65 -14.24 20.00 15.52
C ILE A 65 -14.26 19.77 17.04
N ILE A 66 -13.60 18.70 17.50
CA ILE A 66 -13.55 18.31 18.92
C ILE A 66 -12.88 19.40 19.75
N LYS A 67 -11.76 19.95 19.28
CA LYS A 67 -11.08 21.06 19.95
C LYS A 67 -11.96 22.30 20.10
N ALA A 68 -12.64 22.71 19.03
CA ALA A 68 -13.53 23.85 19.04
C ALA A 68 -14.73 23.63 19.99
N HIS A 69 -15.37 22.46 19.90
CA HIS A 69 -16.49 22.09 20.75
C HIS A 69 -16.14 22.04 22.24
N CYS A 70 -14.98 21.49 22.58
CA CYS A 70 -14.50 21.42 23.95
C CYS A 70 -14.13 22.81 24.49
N THR A 71 -13.55 23.66 23.64
CA THR A 71 -13.24 25.06 23.99
C THR A 71 -14.52 25.83 24.32
N ASP A 72 -15.57 25.71 23.51
CA ASP A 72 -16.86 26.38 23.75
C ASP A 72 -17.53 25.91 25.05
N LYS A 73 -17.29 24.66 25.45
CA LYS A 73 -17.81 24.07 26.70
C LYS A 73 -16.88 24.22 27.90
N ASN A 74 -15.72 24.85 27.72
CA ASN A 74 -14.68 24.99 28.74
C ASN A 74 -14.24 23.65 29.38
N ILE A 75 -14.06 22.63 28.55
CA ILE A 75 -13.56 21.30 28.94
C ILE A 75 -12.26 20.96 28.18
N PRO A 76 -11.36 20.14 28.75
CA PRO A 76 -10.13 19.72 28.05
C PRO A 76 -10.46 18.87 26.82
N TRP A 77 -9.82 19.16 25.68
CA TRP A 77 -10.16 18.53 24.41
C TRP A 77 -9.35 17.26 24.13
N GLU A 78 -8.18 17.13 24.75
CA GLU A 78 -7.25 16.01 24.57
C GLU A 78 -7.90 14.66 24.96
N PRO A 79 -8.58 14.52 26.13
CA PRO A 79 -9.24 13.26 26.48
C PRO A 79 -10.42 12.92 25.57
N GLU A 80 -11.18 13.92 25.10
CA GLU A 80 -12.30 13.71 24.18
C GLU A 80 -11.82 13.30 22.78
N TYR A 81 -10.69 13.86 22.33
CA TYR A 81 -10.09 13.47 21.07
C TYR A 81 -9.48 12.05 21.14
N ALA A 82 -8.88 11.67 22.27
CA ALA A 82 -8.39 10.29 22.47
C ALA A 82 -9.54 9.25 22.38
N LYS A 83 -10.73 9.56 22.94
CA LYS A 83 -11.92 8.70 22.77
C LYS A 83 -12.32 8.54 21.30
N TYR A 84 -12.24 9.62 20.53
CA TYR A 84 -12.49 9.59 19.09
C TYR A 84 -11.48 8.70 18.36
N GLU A 85 -10.19 8.77 18.71
CA GLU A 85 -9.14 7.96 18.09
C GLU A 85 -9.32 6.46 18.38
N ILE A 86 -9.66 6.09 19.61
CA ILE A 86 -10.02 4.72 19.98
C ILE A 86 -11.22 4.23 19.15
N ALA A 87 -12.30 5.00 19.09
CA ALA A 87 -13.48 4.62 18.30
C ALA A 87 -13.19 4.51 16.80
N LEU A 88 -12.33 5.38 16.26
CA LEU A 88 -11.86 5.32 14.88
C LEU A 88 -11.07 4.04 14.60
N GLN A 89 -10.20 3.64 15.54
CA GLN A 89 -9.42 2.42 15.44
C GLN A 89 -10.30 1.17 15.50
N GLU A 90 -11.21 1.09 16.47
CA GLU A 90 -12.19 -0.01 16.59
C GLU A 90 -13.06 -0.15 15.33
N ARG A 91 -13.48 0.97 14.72
CA ARG A 91 -14.23 0.94 13.46
C ARG A 91 -13.38 0.39 12.31
N ARG A 92 -12.13 0.87 12.17
CA ARG A 92 -11.21 0.38 11.13
C ARG A 92 -10.97 -1.12 11.27
N GLU A 93 -10.81 -1.60 12.49
CA GLU A 93 -10.65 -3.02 12.81
C GLU A 93 -11.91 -3.81 12.47
N ARG A 94 -13.09 -3.32 12.82
CA ARG A 94 -14.38 -3.94 12.47
C ARG A 94 -14.58 -4.03 10.96
N GLU A 95 -14.31 -2.95 10.25
CA GLU A 95 -14.42 -2.91 8.78
C GLU A 95 -13.35 -3.80 8.12
N ALA A 96 -12.13 -3.83 8.64
CA ALA A 96 -11.08 -4.73 8.17
C ALA A 96 -11.46 -6.19 8.43
N ALA A 97 -12.05 -6.50 9.59
CA ALA A 97 -12.57 -7.83 9.90
C ALA A 97 -13.72 -8.20 8.96
N SER A 98 -14.66 -7.30 8.69
CA SER A 98 -15.73 -7.51 7.70
C SER A 98 -15.16 -7.81 6.32
N ARG A 99 -14.19 -7.01 5.86
CA ARG A 99 -13.52 -7.23 4.57
C ARG A 99 -12.78 -8.56 4.52
N ARG A 100 -12.15 -8.98 5.62
CA ARG A 100 -11.50 -10.30 5.71
C ARG A 100 -12.51 -11.42 5.59
N VAL A 101 -13.63 -11.35 6.32
CA VAL A 101 -14.72 -12.33 6.23
C VAL A 101 -15.31 -12.39 4.82
N GLU A 102 -15.57 -11.24 4.20
CA GLU A 102 -16.07 -11.16 2.82
C GLU A 102 -15.05 -11.66 1.79
N GLY A 103 -13.76 -11.42 2.01
CA GLY A 103 -12.66 -11.90 1.17
C GLY A 103 -12.49 -13.41 1.27
N GLU A 104 -12.48 -13.93 2.50
CA GLU A 104 -12.49 -15.37 2.80
C GLU A 104 -13.69 -16.06 2.16
N ALA A 105 -14.89 -15.49 2.28
CA ALA A 105 -16.08 -16.04 1.64
C ALA A 105 -15.96 -16.12 0.10
N ARG A 106 -15.13 -15.26 -0.51
CA ARG A 106 -14.82 -15.22 -1.95
C ARG A 106 -13.61 -16.08 -2.35
N GLY A 107 -12.95 -16.74 -1.40
CA GLY A 107 -11.79 -17.60 -1.67
C GLY A 107 -10.42 -16.95 -1.47
N PHE A 108 -10.36 -15.78 -0.83
CA PHE A 108 -9.12 -15.08 -0.50
C PHE A 108 -8.77 -15.23 0.98
N ALA A 109 -8.67 -16.48 1.46
CA ALA A 109 -8.24 -16.73 2.82
C ALA A 109 -6.75 -16.40 3.00
N GLU A 110 -6.38 -15.94 4.20
CA GLU A 110 -5.00 -15.58 4.55
C GLU A 110 -4.45 -16.50 5.66
N GLY A 111 -3.12 -16.48 5.84
CA GLY A 111 -2.44 -17.18 6.93
C GLY A 111 -2.71 -18.69 6.98
N ALA A 112 -2.94 -19.23 8.17
CA ALA A 112 -3.17 -20.66 8.39
C ALA A 112 -4.41 -21.19 7.65
N LYS A 113 -5.46 -20.37 7.52
CA LYS A 113 -6.68 -20.76 6.82
C LYS A 113 -6.44 -20.94 5.32
N ARG A 114 -5.58 -20.10 4.72
CA ARG A 114 -5.16 -20.25 3.33
C ARG A 114 -4.55 -21.62 3.06
N GLU A 115 -3.64 -22.04 3.94
CA GLU A 115 -2.93 -23.32 3.81
C GLU A 115 -3.89 -24.51 4.00
N GLU A 116 -4.85 -24.42 4.93
CA GLU A 116 -5.92 -25.41 5.11
C GLU A 116 -6.77 -25.56 3.84
N MET A 117 -7.21 -24.45 3.22
CA MET A 117 -8.03 -24.49 2.00
C MET A 117 -7.26 -25.05 0.81
N ILE A 118 -5.99 -24.66 0.65
CA ILE A 118 -5.11 -25.22 -0.39
C ILE A 118 -4.96 -26.74 -0.20
N ALA A 119 -4.74 -27.20 1.03
CA ALA A 119 -4.64 -28.62 1.34
C ALA A 119 -5.93 -29.37 0.96
N LEU A 120 -7.10 -28.81 1.29
CA LEU A 120 -8.40 -29.41 0.95
C LEU A 120 -8.61 -29.53 -0.57
N SER A 121 -8.22 -28.51 -1.34
CA SER A 121 -8.24 -28.59 -2.81
C SER A 121 -7.28 -29.66 -3.34
N ARG A 122 -6.06 -29.72 -2.80
CA ARG A 122 -5.00 -30.65 -3.26
C ARG A 122 -5.29 -32.10 -2.89
N GLU A 123 -5.95 -32.35 -1.77
CA GLU A 123 -6.42 -33.70 -1.40
C GLU A 123 -7.37 -34.27 -2.47
N ARG A 124 -8.23 -33.42 -3.03
CA ARG A 124 -9.22 -33.82 -4.04
C ARG A 124 -8.66 -33.84 -5.46
N TYR A 125 -7.90 -32.82 -5.86
CA TYR A 125 -7.52 -32.61 -7.26
C TYR A 125 -6.03 -32.79 -7.54
N GLY A 126 -5.20 -32.94 -6.52
CA GLY A 126 -3.76 -32.78 -6.62
C GLY A 126 -3.35 -31.31 -6.77
N GLU A 127 -2.05 -31.08 -6.97
CA GLU A 127 -1.53 -29.74 -7.28
C GLU A 127 -1.99 -29.31 -8.67
N LEU A 128 -2.60 -28.12 -8.75
CA LEU A 128 -3.08 -27.58 -10.02
C LEU A 128 -1.90 -27.10 -10.87
N LYS A 129 -1.97 -27.37 -12.18
CA LYS A 129 -1.01 -26.89 -13.17
C LYS A 129 -1.64 -25.79 -14.02
N GLY A 130 -0.80 -24.89 -14.53
CA GLY A 130 -1.28 -23.71 -15.28
C GLY A 130 -2.05 -24.08 -16.54
N GLU A 131 -1.60 -25.09 -17.28
CA GLU A 131 -2.25 -25.61 -18.47
C GLU A 131 -3.65 -26.18 -18.17
N ILE A 132 -3.84 -26.81 -17.00
CA ILE A 132 -5.13 -27.33 -16.56
C ILE A 132 -6.08 -26.18 -16.23
N VAL A 133 -5.60 -25.17 -15.49
CA VAL A 133 -6.40 -23.99 -15.11
C VAL A 133 -6.79 -23.18 -16.34
N PHE A 134 -5.89 -23.01 -17.29
CA PHE A 134 -6.21 -22.37 -18.57
C PHE A 134 -7.26 -23.15 -19.36
N GLY A 135 -7.26 -24.49 -19.26
CA GLY A 135 -8.24 -25.35 -19.91
C GLY A 135 -9.65 -25.29 -19.30
N PHE A 136 -9.88 -24.58 -18.19
CA PHE A 136 -11.20 -24.44 -17.59
C PHE A 136 -12.18 -23.69 -18.51
N PRO A 137 -13.47 -24.09 -18.57
CA PRO A 137 -14.44 -23.45 -19.46
C PRO A 137 -14.57 -21.94 -19.23
N GLY A 138 -14.33 -21.16 -20.28
CA GLY A 138 -14.45 -19.69 -20.26
C GLY A 138 -13.32 -18.95 -19.55
N TRP A 139 -12.28 -19.66 -19.08
CA TRP A 139 -11.10 -19.04 -18.52
C TRP A 139 -10.16 -18.55 -19.61
N LYS A 140 -9.45 -17.46 -19.30
CA LYS A 140 -8.42 -16.86 -20.16
C LYS A 140 -7.11 -16.81 -19.40
N CYS A 141 -6.01 -16.75 -20.13
CA CYS A 141 -4.71 -16.52 -19.51
C CYS A 141 -3.99 -15.39 -20.24
N ARG A 142 -3.41 -14.47 -19.47
CA ARG A 142 -2.60 -13.37 -19.94
C ARG A 142 -1.14 -13.58 -19.54
N TRP A 143 -0.23 -13.36 -20.46
CA TRP A 143 1.22 -13.31 -20.24
C TRP A 143 1.70 -11.88 -20.42
N ASP A 144 2.33 -11.34 -19.40
CA ASP A 144 2.89 -10.00 -19.40
C ASP A 144 4.42 -10.10 -19.47
N LEU A 145 5.08 -9.65 -20.55
CA LEU A 145 6.54 -9.62 -20.61
C LEU A 145 7.10 -8.51 -19.71
N LEU A 146 7.96 -8.87 -18.75
CA LEU A 146 8.70 -7.94 -17.91
C LEU A 146 10.06 -7.61 -18.58
N PRO A 147 10.30 -6.36 -19.06
CA PRO A 147 11.48 -6.05 -19.87
C PRO A 147 12.81 -6.22 -19.14
N GLU A 148 12.83 -5.94 -17.85
CA GLU A 148 14.05 -5.99 -17.03
C GLU A 148 14.49 -7.42 -16.73
N SER A 149 13.54 -8.32 -16.50
CA SER A 149 13.81 -9.71 -16.09
C SER A 149 13.58 -10.74 -17.18
N GLN A 150 12.96 -10.35 -18.29
CA GLN A 150 12.51 -11.22 -19.39
C GLN A 150 11.55 -12.34 -18.94
N GLN A 151 10.96 -12.19 -17.75
CA GLN A 151 9.95 -13.09 -17.22
C GLN A 151 8.58 -12.81 -17.86
N THR A 152 7.77 -13.86 -17.96
CA THR A 152 6.38 -13.80 -18.45
C THR A 152 5.43 -14.31 -17.35
N PRO A 153 5.18 -13.52 -16.28
CA PRO A 153 4.13 -13.82 -15.32
C PRO A 153 2.79 -14.06 -16.01
N LYS A 154 2.01 -14.98 -15.44
CA LYS A 154 0.68 -15.34 -15.94
C LYS A 154 -0.40 -14.76 -15.05
N THR A 155 -1.48 -14.29 -15.67
CA THR A 155 -2.71 -13.91 -14.98
C THR A 155 -3.88 -14.68 -15.59
N PHE A 156 -4.52 -15.53 -14.80
CA PHE A 156 -5.72 -16.25 -15.22
C PHE A 156 -6.94 -15.39 -14.95
N THR A 157 -7.88 -15.30 -15.89
CA THR A 157 -9.13 -14.56 -15.71
C THR A 157 -10.29 -15.54 -15.78
N ALA A 158 -11.07 -15.60 -14.71
CA ALA A 158 -12.28 -16.41 -14.63
C ALA A 158 -13.45 -15.74 -15.40
N PRO A 159 -14.52 -16.49 -15.74
CA PRO A 159 -15.68 -15.95 -16.47
C PRO A 159 -16.39 -14.78 -15.77
N ASP A 160 -16.29 -14.69 -14.45
CA ASP A 160 -16.83 -13.60 -13.63
C ASP A 160 -15.94 -12.33 -13.67
N GLY A 161 -14.80 -12.39 -14.37
CA GLY A 161 -13.84 -11.31 -14.50
C GLY A 161 -12.81 -11.23 -13.37
N LEU A 162 -12.83 -12.15 -12.39
CA LEU A 162 -11.81 -12.21 -11.35
C LEU A 162 -10.48 -12.68 -11.94
N GLU A 163 -9.42 -11.93 -11.63
CA GLU A 163 -8.05 -12.23 -12.04
C GLU A 163 -7.29 -12.98 -10.93
N TRP A 164 -6.56 -14.03 -11.30
CA TRP A 164 -5.79 -14.90 -10.42
C TRP A 164 -4.34 -14.98 -10.92
N LYS A 165 -3.40 -14.50 -10.10
CA LYS A 165 -1.97 -14.44 -10.47
C LYS A 165 -1.18 -15.64 -10.00
N LEU A 166 -1.66 -16.33 -8.97
CA LEU A 166 -1.01 -17.50 -8.38
C LEU A 166 -1.96 -18.70 -8.45
N LEU A 167 -1.45 -19.85 -8.89
CA LEU A 167 -2.21 -21.10 -8.87
C LEU A 167 -2.67 -21.47 -7.46
N ARG A 168 -1.85 -21.16 -6.45
CA ARG A 168 -2.19 -21.37 -5.04
C ARG A 168 -3.42 -20.57 -4.59
N ASP A 169 -3.70 -19.42 -5.21
CA ASP A 169 -4.90 -18.64 -4.88
C ASP A 169 -6.14 -19.27 -5.52
N VAL A 170 -6.00 -19.87 -6.71
CA VAL A 170 -7.05 -20.69 -7.33
C VAL A 170 -7.33 -21.94 -6.47
N GLU A 171 -6.28 -22.62 -6.00
CA GLU A 171 -6.39 -23.76 -5.07
C GLU A 171 -7.06 -23.36 -3.76
N CYS A 172 -6.72 -22.19 -3.21
CA CYS A 172 -7.37 -21.65 -2.01
C CYS A 172 -8.86 -21.40 -2.27
N MET A 173 -9.21 -20.78 -3.39
CA MET A 173 -10.59 -20.53 -3.78
C MET A 173 -11.38 -21.83 -3.96
N PHE A 174 -10.79 -22.87 -4.56
CA PHE A 174 -11.40 -24.19 -4.65
C PHE A 174 -11.62 -24.79 -3.27
N GLY A 175 -10.61 -24.77 -2.39
CA GLY A 175 -10.73 -25.24 -1.02
C GLY A 175 -11.87 -24.56 -0.26
N THR A 176 -11.97 -23.23 -0.37
CA THR A 176 -13.06 -22.46 0.25
C THR A 176 -14.43 -22.94 -0.24
N ARG A 177 -14.62 -23.09 -1.55
CA ARG A 177 -15.91 -23.55 -2.11
C ARG A 177 -16.20 -25.01 -1.74
N ILE A 178 -15.17 -25.87 -1.74
CA ILE A 178 -15.30 -27.26 -1.29
C ILE A 178 -15.76 -27.33 0.17
N SER A 179 -15.19 -26.49 1.04
CA SER A 179 -15.53 -26.47 2.46
C SER A 179 -17.00 -26.10 2.73
N LYS A 180 -17.67 -25.39 1.80
CA LYS A 180 -19.10 -25.06 1.88
C LYS A 180 -20.00 -26.20 1.42
N GLY A 181 -19.47 -27.15 0.66
CA GLY A 181 -20.21 -28.29 0.13
C GLY A 181 -21.24 -27.92 -0.94
N GLY A 182 -22.11 -28.87 -1.27
CA GLY A 182 -23.23 -28.67 -2.20
C GLY A 182 -22.81 -28.57 -3.67
N GLN A 183 -23.60 -27.84 -4.47
CA GLN A 183 -23.45 -27.77 -5.93
C GLN A 183 -22.10 -27.18 -6.38
N GLU A 184 -21.50 -26.29 -5.57
CA GLU A 184 -20.18 -25.72 -5.90
C GLU A 184 -19.09 -26.80 -6.02
N VAL A 185 -19.18 -27.87 -5.23
CA VAL A 185 -18.21 -28.99 -5.30
C VAL A 185 -18.32 -29.69 -6.65
N GLU A 186 -19.54 -30.03 -7.06
CA GLU A 186 -19.79 -30.72 -8.33
C GLU A 186 -19.39 -29.88 -9.54
N ASP A 187 -19.60 -28.56 -9.46
CA ASP A 187 -19.25 -27.63 -10.53
C ASP A 187 -17.73 -27.51 -10.67
N ILE A 188 -17.00 -27.50 -9.55
CA ILE A 188 -15.53 -27.54 -9.56
C ILE A 188 -15.03 -28.89 -10.06
N ASP A 189 -15.62 -30.02 -9.63
CA ASP A 189 -15.25 -31.36 -10.11
C ASP A 189 -15.37 -31.41 -11.65
N LYS A 190 -16.51 -30.95 -12.20
CA LYS A 190 -16.74 -30.88 -13.66
C LYS A 190 -15.73 -29.96 -14.36
N MET A 191 -15.46 -28.78 -13.78
CA MET A 191 -14.52 -27.81 -14.33
C MET A 191 -13.09 -28.36 -14.38
N VAL A 192 -12.63 -29.00 -13.30
CA VAL A 192 -11.29 -29.60 -13.22
C VAL A 192 -11.16 -30.75 -14.21
N GLU A 193 -12.18 -31.61 -14.32
CA GLU A 193 -12.18 -32.71 -15.29
C GLU A 193 -12.22 -32.22 -16.74
N ALA A 194 -12.95 -31.14 -17.04
CA ALA A 194 -12.92 -30.49 -18.34
C ALA A 194 -11.52 -29.93 -18.64
N GLY A 195 -10.91 -29.23 -17.67
CA GLY A 195 -9.56 -28.68 -17.79
C GLY A 195 -8.51 -29.75 -18.06
N LYS A 196 -8.57 -30.89 -17.37
CA LYS A 196 -7.65 -32.02 -17.59
C LYS A 196 -7.77 -32.64 -18.99
N LYS A 197 -8.99 -32.68 -19.55
CA LYS A 197 -9.27 -33.27 -20.88
C LYS A 197 -8.99 -32.32 -22.03
N ASN A 198 -8.81 -31.03 -21.77
CA ASN A 198 -8.62 -30.01 -22.80
C ASN A 198 -7.17 -29.93 -23.30
N THR A 199 -6.73 -30.97 -24.02
CA THR A 199 -5.35 -31.06 -24.53
C THR A 199 -4.99 -29.93 -25.49
N ALA A 200 -5.95 -29.45 -26.30
CA ALA A 200 -5.74 -28.32 -27.19
C ALA A 200 -5.42 -27.02 -26.42
N ALA A 201 -6.10 -26.77 -25.30
CA ALA A 201 -5.74 -25.66 -24.43
C ALA A 201 -4.37 -25.84 -23.78
N HIS A 202 -3.97 -27.08 -23.43
CA HIS A 202 -2.63 -27.32 -22.87
C HIS A 202 -1.53 -26.99 -23.87
N GLU A 203 -1.69 -27.39 -25.12
CA GLU A 203 -0.76 -27.05 -26.21
C GLU A 203 -0.70 -25.53 -26.42
N LEU A 204 -1.85 -24.87 -26.48
CA LEU A 204 -1.95 -23.42 -26.63
C LEU A 204 -1.33 -22.66 -25.43
N PHE A 205 -1.50 -23.16 -24.21
CA PHE A 205 -0.92 -22.55 -23.01
C PHE A 205 0.60 -22.42 -23.10
N HIS A 206 1.27 -23.39 -23.72
CA HIS A 206 2.73 -23.39 -23.85
C HIS A 206 3.24 -22.40 -24.90
N THR A 207 2.40 -21.89 -25.81
CA THR A 207 2.81 -20.88 -26.81
C THR A 207 2.84 -19.46 -26.24
N GLY A 208 2.01 -19.16 -25.23
CA GLY A 208 1.79 -17.78 -24.75
C GLY A 208 3.06 -17.06 -24.27
N SER A 209 3.99 -17.78 -23.63
CA SER A 209 5.28 -17.18 -23.24
C SER A 209 6.18 -16.82 -24.43
N GLY A 210 6.11 -17.60 -25.52
CA GLY A 210 6.83 -17.30 -26.76
C GLY A 210 6.23 -16.07 -27.42
N GLN A 211 4.91 -16.08 -27.62
CA GLN A 211 4.17 -14.98 -28.24
C GLN A 211 4.38 -13.65 -27.51
N ALA A 212 4.38 -13.64 -26.16
CA ALA A 212 4.63 -12.43 -25.38
C ALA A 212 6.04 -11.86 -25.58
N ARG A 213 7.04 -12.73 -25.81
CA ARG A 213 8.40 -12.31 -26.17
C ARG A 213 8.45 -11.79 -27.60
N ASP A 214 7.81 -12.49 -28.53
CA ASP A 214 7.80 -12.13 -29.94
C ASP A 214 7.13 -10.77 -30.19
N CYS A 215 6.05 -10.47 -29.46
CA CYS A 215 5.38 -9.16 -29.53
C CYS A 215 5.98 -8.10 -28.57
N ALA A 216 7.03 -8.45 -27.82
CA ALA A 216 7.65 -7.61 -26.80
C ALA A 216 6.63 -6.95 -25.84
N GLY A 217 5.61 -7.70 -25.40
CA GLY A 217 4.43 -7.09 -24.79
C GLY A 217 3.53 -8.06 -24.03
N VAL A 218 2.23 -7.90 -24.24
CA VAL A 218 1.19 -8.61 -23.51
C VAL A 218 0.40 -9.47 -24.49
N VAL A 219 0.19 -10.73 -24.11
CA VAL A 219 -0.64 -11.67 -24.87
C VAL A 219 -1.72 -12.22 -23.96
N GLU A 220 -2.97 -12.18 -24.40
CA GLU A 220 -4.09 -12.85 -23.75
C GLU A 220 -4.65 -13.91 -24.69
N LEU A 221 -4.73 -15.14 -24.20
CA LEU A 221 -5.29 -16.27 -24.93
C LEU A 221 -6.61 -16.68 -24.29
N ASP A 222 -7.55 -17.11 -25.14
CA ASP A 222 -8.84 -17.65 -24.74
C ASP A 222 -8.94 -19.12 -25.17
N ALA A 223 -8.94 -20.03 -24.20
CA ALA A 223 -8.99 -21.47 -24.43
C ALA A 223 -10.31 -21.93 -25.09
N ALA A 224 -11.39 -21.17 -24.94
CA ALA A 224 -12.70 -21.52 -25.50
C ALA A 224 -12.87 -21.00 -26.95
N ALA A 225 -12.31 -19.82 -27.24
CA ALA A 225 -12.39 -19.22 -28.58
C ALA A 225 -11.26 -19.68 -29.51
N MET A 226 -10.16 -20.22 -28.98
CA MET A 226 -8.90 -20.45 -29.72
C MET A 226 -8.41 -19.17 -30.41
N GLU A 227 -8.68 -18.02 -29.79
CA GLU A 227 -8.29 -16.70 -30.25
C GLU A 227 -7.16 -16.14 -29.38
N ASP A 228 -6.21 -15.47 -30.02
CA ASP A 228 -5.18 -14.69 -29.35
C ASP A 228 -5.45 -13.18 -29.51
N LYS A 229 -5.15 -12.44 -28.45
CA LYS A 229 -5.09 -10.98 -28.49
C LYS A 229 -3.72 -10.53 -28.02
N THR A 230 -3.04 -9.79 -28.88
CA THR A 230 -1.69 -9.30 -28.62
C THR A 230 -1.73 -7.78 -28.55
N TRP A 231 -0.97 -7.23 -27.61
CA TRP A 231 -0.79 -5.79 -27.46
C TRP A 231 0.67 -5.50 -27.18
N THR A 232 1.19 -4.45 -27.81
CA THR A 232 2.42 -3.82 -27.35
C THR A 232 2.19 -3.19 -25.97
N ARG A 233 3.28 -2.95 -25.24
CA ARG A 233 3.20 -2.32 -23.91
C ARG A 233 2.54 -0.94 -23.94
N GLU A 234 2.78 -0.18 -25.01
CA GLU A 234 2.22 1.16 -25.21
C GLU A 234 0.70 1.09 -25.43
N GLU A 235 0.24 0.26 -26.36
CA GLU A 235 -1.19 0.05 -26.64
C GLU A 235 -1.95 -0.40 -25.38
N ARG A 236 -1.33 -1.27 -24.57
CA ARG A 236 -1.92 -1.70 -23.30
C ARG A 236 -2.00 -0.57 -22.28
N GLY A 237 -0.96 0.27 -22.18
CA GLY A 237 -0.97 1.46 -21.33
C GLY A 237 -2.11 2.41 -21.68
N GLU A 238 -2.37 2.62 -22.98
CA GLU A 238 -3.50 3.42 -23.45
C GLU A 238 -4.86 2.78 -23.15
N GLN A 239 -4.97 1.46 -23.23
CA GLN A 239 -6.22 0.76 -22.94
C GLN A 239 -6.55 0.79 -21.44
N MET A 240 -5.54 0.66 -20.57
CA MET A 240 -5.70 0.76 -19.11
C MET A 240 -6.13 2.17 -18.68
N THR A 241 -5.53 3.21 -19.27
CA THR A 241 -5.92 4.61 -19.00
C THR A 241 -7.33 4.93 -19.49
N LYS A 242 -7.77 4.36 -20.63
CA LYS A 242 -9.16 4.46 -21.11
C LYS A 242 -10.15 3.76 -20.17
N ARG A 243 -9.84 2.55 -19.69
CA ARG A 243 -10.69 1.80 -18.72
C ARG A 243 -10.84 2.51 -17.39
N GLN A 244 -9.76 3.10 -16.85
CA GLN A 244 -9.83 3.90 -15.62
C GLN A 244 -10.74 5.13 -15.77
N LYS A 245 -10.84 5.71 -16.97
CA LYS A 245 -11.73 6.84 -17.27
C LYS A 245 -13.19 6.44 -17.52
N SER A 246 -13.47 5.18 -17.89
CA SER A 246 -14.80 4.72 -18.30
C SER A 246 -15.51 3.79 -17.31
N ALA A 247 -14.90 3.43 -16.19
CA ALA A 247 -15.55 2.61 -15.16
C ALA A 247 -16.71 3.40 -14.53
N PRO A 248 -17.95 2.85 -14.47
CA PRO A 248 -19.05 3.50 -13.78
C PRO A 248 -18.71 3.60 -12.29
N SER A 249 -18.98 4.77 -11.69
CA SER A 249 -18.84 5.02 -10.26
C SER A 249 -19.93 4.25 -9.50
N GLY A 250 -19.81 2.93 -9.47
CA GLY A 250 -20.56 2.06 -8.59
C GLY A 250 -20.16 2.36 -7.15
N GLU A 251 -21.15 2.70 -6.35
CA GLU A 251 -21.13 2.96 -4.92
C GLU A 251 -20.24 1.93 -4.20
N LYS A 252 -18.97 2.30 -4.02
CA LYS A 252 -18.06 1.66 -3.09
C LYS A 252 -17.89 2.68 -1.99
N ASP A 253 -18.42 2.36 -0.83
CA ASP A 253 -18.12 3.04 0.43
C ASP A 253 -16.62 2.87 0.70
N PHE A 254 -15.84 3.69 0.03
CA PHE A 254 -14.44 3.89 0.31
C PHE A 254 -14.37 4.82 1.50
N LEU A 255 -13.94 4.27 2.63
CA LEU A 255 -13.00 4.96 3.51
C LEU A 255 -12.03 5.76 2.64
N PRO A 256 -11.72 7.03 2.96
CA PRO A 256 -10.83 7.83 2.15
C PRO A 256 -9.43 7.18 2.17
N SER A 257 -9.16 6.37 1.16
CA SER A 257 -7.81 6.11 0.67
C SER A 257 -7.37 7.41 0.02
N SER A 258 -6.91 8.36 0.85
CA SER A 258 -6.37 9.62 0.37
C SER A 258 -4.93 9.42 -0.09
N PHE A 259 -4.76 8.62 -1.14
CA PHE A 259 -3.73 8.90 -2.14
C PHE A 259 -4.45 9.09 -3.46
N SER A 260 -4.94 10.32 -3.66
CA SER A 260 -5.29 10.76 -5.02
C SER A 260 -4.02 10.69 -5.88
N PRO A 261 -4.12 10.32 -7.17
CA PRO A 261 -3.02 10.50 -8.09
C PRO A 261 -2.71 12.00 -8.15
N VAL A 262 -1.54 12.38 -7.62
CA VAL A 262 -1.07 13.75 -7.63
C VAL A 262 -0.70 14.09 -9.07
N THR A 263 -1.36 15.09 -9.66
CA THR A 263 -0.92 15.73 -10.91
C THR A 263 0.24 16.68 -10.61
N GLY A 264 1.32 16.11 -10.07
CA GLY A 264 2.59 16.74 -9.72
C GLY A 264 3.73 15.86 -10.24
N PRO A 265 5.01 16.14 -9.88
CA PRO A 265 6.12 15.27 -10.28
C PRO A 265 5.77 13.82 -9.91
N GLY A 266 6.07 12.90 -10.81
CA GLY A 266 5.78 11.47 -10.64
C GLY A 266 6.43 10.86 -9.39
N PRO A 267 6.33 9.53 -9.19
CA PRO A 267 6.94 8.88 -8.04
C PRO A 267 8.44 9.25 -7.92
N LEU A 268 8.95 9.31 -6.69
CA LEU A 268 10.39 9.50 -6.46
C LEU A 268 11.19 8.42 -7.20
N SER A 269 12.26 8.82 -7.88
CA SER A 269 13.16 7.91 -8.59
C SER A 269 14.11 7.19 -7.62
N ILE A 270 13.58 6.21 -6.88
CA ILE A 270 14.36 5.35 -5.99
C ILE A 270 15.21 4.38 -6.83
N THR A 271 16.51 4.31 -6.56
CA THR A 271 17.45 3.45 -7.31
C THR A 271 17.88 2.20 -6.57
N GLY A 272 17.61 2.11 -5.26
CA GLY A 272 17.91 0.93 -4.49
C GLY A 272 17.71 1.11 -2.99
N VAL A 273 17.93 0.02 -2.26
CA VAL A 273 18.04 0.04 -0.81
C VAL A 273 19.50 0.31 -0.46
N ASN A 274 19.75 1.28 0.41
CA ASN A 274 21.10 1.56 0.92
C ASN A 274 21.39 0.75 2.18
N HIS A 275 20.50 0.83 3.17
CA HIS A 275 20.67 0.10 4.41
C HIS A 275 19.34 -0.14 5.14
N ILE A 276 19.37 -1.08 6.07
CA ILE A 276 18.29 -1.33 7.02
C ILE A 276 18.82 -1.02 8.42
N SER A 277 18.09 -0.23 9.19
CA SER A 277 18.49 0.14 10.54
C SER A 277 17.66 -0.55 11.61
N ARG A 278 18.34 -1.05 12.65
CA ARG A 278 17.74 -1.65 13.83
C ARG A 278 18.24 -0.96 15.10
N GLU A 279 17.34 -0.26 15.78
CA GLU A 279 17.64 0.29 17.10
C GLU A 279 17.64 -0.79 18.18
N THR A 280 18.44 -0.59 19.22
CA THR A 280 18.49 -1.47 20.39
C THR A 280 19.00 -0.70 21.61
N CYS A 281 18.54 -1.10 22.79
CA CYS A 281 19.11 -0.63 24.07
C CYS A 281 20.43 -1.33 24.40
N ASP A 282 20.74 -2.46 23.74
CA ASP A 282 21.94 -3.26 23.93
C ASP A 282 22.54 -3.61 22.57
N VAL A 283 23.55 -2.83 22.16
CA VAL A 283 24.18 -2.92 20.84
C VAL A 283 25.00 -4.19 20.71
N GLU A 284 25.82 -4.53 21.70
CA GLU A 284 26.72 -5.69 21.59
C GLU A 284 25.91 -6.98 21.58
N ARG A 285 24.90 -7.12 22.45
CA ARG A 285 24.05 -8.32 22.44
C ARG A 285 23.41 -8.57 21.07
N LEU A 286 22.89 -7.51 20.43
CA LEU A 286 22.28 -7.65 19.10
C LEU A 286 23.35 -7.87 18.02
N ALA A 287 24.49 -7.20 18.11
CA ALA A 287 25.61 -7.37 17.18
C ALA A 287 26.17 -8.80 17.22
N SER A 288 26.38 -9.38 18.40
CA SER A 288 26.78 -10.78 18.56
C SER A 288 25.79 -11.74 17.90
N PHE A 289 24.48 -11.50 18.05
CA PHE A 289 23.47 -12.32 17.35
C PHE A 289 23.65 -12.29 15.84
N TYR A 290 23.77 -11.10 15.24
CA TYR A 290 23.96 -10.99 13.79
C TYR A 290 25.31 -11.55 13.31
N ARG A 291 26.37 -11.37 14.09
CA ARG A 291 27.73 -11.86 13.80
C ARG A 291 27.85 -13.37 13.93
N GLU A 292 27.40 -13.92 15.06
CA GLU A 292 27.73 -15.29 15.50
C GLU A 292 26.61 -16.28 15.18
N VAL A 293 25.35 -15.85 15.26
CA VAL A 293 24.20 -16.72 14.96
C VAL A 293 23.84 -16.66 13.49
N LEU A 294 23.72 -15.45 12.94
CA LEU A 294 23.36 -15.26 11.53
C LEU A 294 24.57 -15.20 10.59
N GLY A 295 25.80 -15.18 11.12
CA GLY A 295 27.03 -15.25 10.32
C GLY A 295 27.29 -14.02 9.46
N LEU A 296 26.71 -12.86 9.78
CA LEU A 296 26.91 -11.65 8.99
C LEU A 296 28.30 -11.05 9.21
N ALA A 297 28.92 -10.61 8.12
CA ALA A 297 30.22 -9.95 8.16
C ALA A 297 30.07 -8.52 8.71
N GLN A 298 30.63 -8.27 9.89
CA GLN A 298 30.71 -6.93 10.45
C GLN A 298 31.72 -6.08 9.66
N ILE A 299 31.35 -4.84 9.34
CA ILE A 299 32.18 -3.89 8.59
C ILE A 299 32.53 -2.66 9.46
N PRO A 300 33.59 -1.91 9.12
CA PRO A 300 33.94 -0.69 9.84
C PRO A 300 32.78 0.33 9.85
N ARG A 301 32.52 0.89 11.03
CA ARG A 301 31.54 1.96 11.25
C ARG A 301 32.27 3.22 11.73
N PRO A 302 32.03 4.41 11.13
CA PRO A 302 32.53 5.67 11.66
C PRO A 302 32.05 5.94 13.09
N ASP A 303 32.82 6.69 13.87
CA ASP A 303 32.35 7.12 15.19
C ASP A 303 31.35 8.27 15.05
N PHE A 304 30.14 8.06 15.58
CA PHE A 304 29.05 9.02 15.57
C PHE A 304 28.70 9.52 16.97
N GLY A 305 29.50 9.19 18.00
CA GLY A 305 29.25 9.59 19.39
C GLY A 305 28.14 8.80 20.10
N PHE A 306 27.67 7.71 19.48
CA PHE A 306 26.75 6.73 20.07
C PHE A 306 27.09 5.32 19.57
N GLY A 307 26.70 4.31 20.36
CA GLY A 307 26.95 2.91 20.07
C GLY A 307 26.27 2.44 18.78
N GLY A 308 26.93 1.56 18.04
CA GLY A 308 26.36 0.93 16.86
C GLY A 308 27.33 -0.02 16.19
N ALA A 309 26.82 -0.85 15.29
CA ALA A 309 27.61 -1.80 14.51
C ALA A 309 27.03 -1.89 13.10
N TRP A 310 27.89 -2.05 12.09
CA TRP A 310 27.47 -2.18 10.69
C TRP A 310 27.82 -3.58 10.19
N PHE A 311 26.92 -4.16 9.39
CA PHE A 311 27.09 -5.47 8.80
C PHE A 311 26.79 -5.43 7.31
N GLN A 312 27.52 -6.21 6.53
CA GLN A 312 27.21 -6.41 5.12
C GLN A 312 26.06 -7.42 4.98
N LEU A 313 25.01 -7.07 4.25
CA LEU A 313 23.93 -8.01 3.95
C LEU A 313 24.25 -8.85 2.69
N PRO A 314 24.04 -10.18 2.71
CA PRO A 314 24.20 -11.04 1.55
C PRO A 314 23.17 -10.73 0.45
N GLY A 315 23.56 -10.82 -0.83
CA GLY A 315 22.64 -10.70 -1.97
C GLY A 315 22.12 -9.29 -2.30
N GLY A 316 22.37 -8.29 -1.46
CA GLY A 316 21.88 -6.91 -1.61
C GLY A 316 22.71 -6.01 -2.55
N GLY A 317 23.34 -6.54 -3.60
CA GLY A 317 24.29 -5.78 -4.41
C GLY A 317 25.56 -5.36 -3.64
N LYS A 318 26.40 -4.49 -4.22
CA LYS A 318 27.73 -4.16 -3.68
C LYS A 318 27.75 -3.35 -2.37
N SER A 319 26.61 -2.86 -1.86
CA SER A 319 26.61 -1.83 -0.80
C SER A 319 25.46 -1.89 0.23
N THR A 320 24.53 -2.85 0.16
CA THR A 320 23.43 -2.87 1.16
C THR A 320 23.91 -3.34 2.53
N THR A 321 23.74 -2.51 3.55
CA THR A 321 24.21 -2.79 4.92
C THR A 321 23.07 -2.92 5.93
N LEU A 322 23.32 -3.62 7.04
CA LEU A 322 22.51 -3.59 8.25
C LEU A 322 23.20 -2.69 9.27
N HIS A 323 22.50 -1.68 9.77
CA HIS A 323 22.98 -0.79 10.82
C HIS A 323 22.29 -1.13 12.15
N ILE A 324 23.06 -1.60 13.12
CA ILE A 324 22.63 -1.66 14.51
C ILE A 324 22.96 -0.31 15.14
N ILE A 325 21.95 0.30 15.77
CA ILE A 325 22.06 1.65 16.31
C ILE A 325 21.62 1.66 17.77
N GLN A 326 22.37 2.34 18.64
CA GLN A 326 21.95 2.58 20.00
C GLN A 326 20.72 3.49 20.01
N ARG A 327 19.62 2.96 20.54
CA ARG A 327 18.33 3.66 20.71
C ARG A 327 18.54 5.01 21.39
N ASP A 328 17.81 6.02 20.93
CA ASP A 328 17.74 7.31 21.62
C ASP A 328 17.08 7.12 23.00
N PRO A 329 17.76 7.45 24.11
CA PRO A 329 17.20 7.27 25.46
C PRO A 329 15.96 8.14 25.72
N GLN A 330 15.74 9.19 24.92
CA GLN A 330 14.55 10.04 24.99
C GLN A 330 13.38 9.50 24.15
N LYS A 331 13.60 8.46 23.35
CA LYS A 331 12.55 7.84 22.55
C LYS A 331 11.66 6.99 23.46
N PRO A 332 10.33 7.25 23.55
CA PRO A 332 9.43 6.48 24.39
C PRO A 332 9.48 4.99 24.05
N SER A 333 9.35 4.13 25.07
CA SER A 333 9.35 2.68 24.89
C SER A 333 8.02 2.21 24.29
N ALA A 334 7.98 1.97 22.98
CA ALA A 334 6.96 1.14 22.36
C ALA A 334 7.32 -0.35 22.57
N ALA A 335 6.33 -1.20 22.83
CA ALA A 335 6.52 -2.64 22.98
C ALA A 335 7.10 -3.25 21.68
N PRO A 336 7.80 -4.40 21.75
CA PRO A 336 8.28 -5.08 20.55
C PRO A 336 7.11 -5.42 19.62
N GLY A 337 7.02 -4.75 18.46
CA GLY A 337 5.94 -4.94 17.49
C GLY A 337 4.95 -3.78 17.37
N GLU A 338 5.01 -2.79 18.27
CA GLU A 338 4.24 -1.54 18.14
C GLU A 338 4.96 -0.62 17.13
N THR A 339 4.25 -0.24 16.07
CA THR A 339 4.70 0.78 15.13
C THR A 339 4.59 2.15 15.81
N LEU A 340 5.37 3.15 15.37
CA LEU A 340 5.34 4.51 15.96
C LEU A 340 3.99 5.23 15.79
N GLN A 341 3.00 4.60 15.14
CA GLN A 341 1.63 5.07 15.15
C GLN A 341 1.11 5.26 16.58
N ASP A 342 1.43 4.34 17.50
CA ASP A 342 1.03 4.41 18.92
C ASP A 342 1.85 5.44 19.71
N ALA A 343 3.01 5.88 19.17
CA ALA A 343 3.82 6.96 19.75
C ALA A 343 3.37 8.36 19.31
N ALA A 344 2.48 8.48 18.29
CA ALA A 344 1.83 9.74 17.96
C ALA A 344 0.93 10.22 19.12
N ASP A 345 0.37 9.28 19.88
CA ASP A 345 -0.47 9.55 21.05
C ASP A 345 0.35 10.07 22.25
N LEU A 346 1.63 9.67 22.36
CA LEU A 346 2.54 10.13 23.41
C LEU A 346 3.06 11.57 23.20
N LEU A 347 2.90 12.15 22.01
CA LEU A 347 3.42 13.49 21.68
C LEU A 347 2.34 14.52 21.32
N GLY A 348 1.06 14.15 21.41
CA GLY A 348 -0.05 15.04 21.12
C GLY A 348 -0.22 15.24 19.62
N ALA A 349 -1.44 15.00 19.14
CA ALA A 349 -1.77 15.06 17.74
C ALA A 349 -1.18 16.32 17.06
N GLY A 350 -0.49 16.15 15.94
CA GLY A 350 0.19 17.22 15.20
C GLY A 350 1.71 17.28 15.45
N CYS A 351 2.23 16.66 16.51
CA CYS A 351 3.65 16.42 16.65
C CYS A 351 4.01 15.17 15.85
N ARG A 352 4.62 15.34 14.67
CA ARG A 352 5.43 14.26 14.10
C ARG A 352 6.50 13.94 15.14
N ALA A 353 6.65 12.67 15.52
CA ALA A 353 7.72 12.25 16.39
C ALA A 353 9.05 12.89 15.90
N PRO A 354 9.89 13.45 16.78
CA PRO A 354 11.11 14.12 16.36
C PRO A 354 11.90 13.29 15.34
N GLU A 355 12.44 13.92 14.29
CA GLU A 355 13.17 13.20 13.25
C GLU A 355 14.37 12.42 13.82
N ARG A 356 14.94 12.90 14.94
CA ARG A 356 15.99 12.21 15.68
C ARG A 356 15.61 10.78 16.09
N PHE A 357 14.31 10.50 16.24
CA PHE A 357 13.80 9.14 16.50
C PHE A 357 13.82 8.24 15.27
N ILE A 358 13.89 8.80 14.06
CA ILE A 358 14.20 8.05 12.83
C ILE A 358 15.70 7.81 12.75
N ARG A 359 16.52 8.86 12.91
CA ARG A 359 18.00 8.80 12.81
C ARG A 359 18.63 7.71 13.69
N ARG A 360 18.07 7.51 14.89
CA ARG A 360 18.50 6.49 15.86
C ARG A 360 17.49 5.35 16.04
N GLY A 361 16.56 5.24 15.09
CA GLY A 361 15.43 4.30 15.13
C GLY A 361 15.48 3.19 14.10
N HIS A 362 14.46 2.34 14.16
CA HIS A 362 14.15 1.44 13.05
C HIS A 362 13.78 2.25 11.81
N HIS A 363 14.50 2.03 10.71
CA HIS A 363 14.17 2.63 9.43
C HIS A 363 14.71 1.84 8.23
N LEU A 364 14.08 2.07 7.08
CA LEU A 364 14.56 1.66 5.77
C LEU A 364 15.21 2.85 5.08
N ALA A 365 16.44 2.70 4.59
CA ALA A 365 17.13 3.74 3.86
C ALA A 365 17.14 3.45 2.35
N LEU A 366 16.68 4.41 1.55
CA LEU A 366 16.48 4.31 0.11
C LEU A 366 17.35 5.32 -0.62
N THR A 367 18.01 4.87 -1.70
CA THR A 367 18.86 5.73 -2.52
C THR A 367 18.05 6.45 -3.59
N VAL A 368 18.37 7.74 -3.81
CA VAL A 368 17.92 8.53 -4.97
C VAL A 368 19.11 9.12 -5.71
N GLN A 369 18.99 9.30 -7.03
CA GLN A 369 20.01 9.98 -7.81
C GLN A 369 20.01 11.50 -7.59
N ASP A 370 18.82 12.10 -7.47
CA ASP A 370 18.64 13.54 -7.32
C ASP A 370 17.86 13.84 -6.03
N ILE A 371 18.58 14.35 -5.03
CA ILE A 371 18.01 14.69 -3.73
C ILE A 371 17.09 15.92 -3.79
N GLU A 372 17.31 16.85 -4.72
CA GLU A 372 16.46 18.03 -4.88
C GLU A 372 15.15 17.65 -5.55
N ALA A 373 15.19 16.77 -6.55
CA ALA A 373 13.97 16.17 -7.11
C ALA A 373 13.18 15.40 -6.04
N ALA A 374 13.86 14.66 -5.16
CA ALA A 374 13.20 13.97 -4.04
C ALA A 374 12.52 14.94 -3.06
N LYS A 375 13.18 16.03 -2.67
CA LYS A 375 12.60 17.11 -1.85
C LYS A 375 11.36 17.73 -2.50
N GLN A 376 11.44 18.03 -3.79
CA GLN A 376 10.34 18.59 -4.55
C GLN A 376 9.16 17.61 -4.63
N GLY A 377 9.43 16.33 -4.88
CA GLY A 377 8.43 15.26 -4.88
C GLY A 377 7.71 15.16 -3.53
N LEU A 378 8.46 15.01 -2.44
CA LEU A 378 7.88 14.94 -1.09
C LEU A 378 7.03 16.18 -0.76
N THR A 379 7.52 17.37 -1.08
CA THR A 379 6.79 18.63 -0.89
C THR A 379 5.50 18.67 -1.71
N ALA A 380 5.56 18.27 -2.98
CA ALA A 380 4.40 18.22 -3.87
C ALA A 380 3.33 17.22 -3.39
N HIS A 381 3.76 16.13 -2.75
CA HIS A 381 2.90 15.14 -2.11
C HIS A 381 2.42 15.55 -0.69
N GLY A 382 2.78 16.73 -0.20
CA GLY A 382 2.40 17.19 1.15
C GLY A 382 3.11 16.44 2.28
N ILE A 383 4.20 15.74 1.98
CA ILE A 383 4.98 14.97 2.95
C ILE A 383 6.11 15.86 3.46
N GLY A 384 5.97 16.37 4.69
CA GLY A 384 7.09 17.02 5.37
C GLY A 384 8.26 16.05 5.59
N TYR A 385 9.47 16.57 5.60
CA TYR A 385 10.68 15.80 5.82
C TYR A 385 11.66 16.65 6.63
N ALA A 386 12.54 15.98 7.37
CA ALA A 386 13.70 16.63 7.95
C ALA A 386 14.93 16.40 7.07
N VAL A 387 15.81 17.39 7.00
CA VAL A 387 17.04 17.31 6.21
C VAL A 387 18.23 17.16 7.14
N ASN A 388 19.15 16.26 6.77
CA ASN A 388 20.49 16.20 7.32
C ASN A 388 21.50 16.28 6.19
N VAL A 389 22.59 17.00 6.41
CA VAL A 389 23.76 16.96 5.54
C VAL A 389 24.86 16.26 6.32
N VAL A 390 25.38 15.14 5.81
CA VAL A 390 26.41 14.37 6.49
C VAL A 390 27.71 15.20 6.48
N PRO A 391 28.25 15.59 7.65
CA PRO A 391 29.41 16.48 7.73
C PRO A 391 30.60 15.94 6.93
N GLY A 392 31.24 16.81 6.17
CA GLY A 392 32.42 16.46 5.37
C GLY A 392 32.12 15.63 4.11
N THR A 393 30.85 15.52 3.69
CA THR A 393 30.45 14.82 2.47
C THR A 393 29.39 15.62 1.70
N GLN A 394 29.10 15.20 0.46
CA GLN A 394 27.98 15.71 -0.33
C GLN A 394 26.67 14.94 -0.10
N VAL A 395 26.66 14.00 0.86
CA VAL A 395 25.50 13.18 1.17
C VAL A 395 24.48 14.00 1.97
N VAL A 396 23.28 14.07 1.43
CA VAL A 396 22.09 14.68 2.02
C VAL A 396 21.09 13.57 2.28
N GLN A 397 20.57 13.52 3.51
CA GLN A 397 19.59 12.55 3.98
C GLN A 397 18.28 13.29 4.29
N LEU A 398 17.17 12.72 3.85
CA LEU A 398 15.82 13.15 4.16
C LEU A 398 15.19 12.10 5.08
N PHE A 399 14.61 12.53 6.19
CA PHE A 399 13.91 11.65 7.13
C PHE A 399 12.42 11.92 7.07
N VAL A 400 11.65 10.87 6.80
CA VAL A 400 10.18 10.91 6.70
C VAL A 400 9.57 9.76 7.46
N TYR A 401 8.33 9.94 7.91
CA TYR A 401 7.48 8.84 8.32
C TYR A 401 6.55 8.46 7.17
N ASP A 402 6.37 7.17 6.96
CA ASP A 402 5.30 6.68 6.10
C ASP A 402 3.92 6.84 6.79
N PRO A 403 2.80 6.54 6.11
CA PRO A 403 1.46 6.68 6.68
C PRO A 403 1.21 5.88 7.97
N ASP A 404 1.99 4.81 8.20
CA ASP A 404 1.90 3.91 9.35
C ASP A 404 2.99 4.20 10.41
N GLY A 405 3.68 5.34 10.28
CA GLY A 405 4.66 5.80 11.26
C GLY A 405 6.01 5.09 11.15
N ASN A 406 6.26 4.29 10.11
CA ASN A 406 7.58 3.70 9.92
C ASN A 406 8.57 4.77 9.45
N GLY A 407 9.77 4.75 10.04
CA GLY A 407 10.85 5.64 9.63
C GLY A 407 11.39 5.26 8.26
N ILE A 408 11.51 6.24 7.37
CA ILE A 408 12.18 6.11 6.08
C ILE A 408 13.28 7.18 6.00
N GLU A 409 14.46 6.74 5.59
CA GLU A 409 15.57 7.60 5.20
C GLU A 409 15.71 7.60 3.67
N ILE A 410 15.85 8.76 3.05
CA ILE A 410 16.05 8.90 1.61
C ILE A 410 17.32 9.72 1.39
N GLY A 411 18.29 9.21 0.64
CA GLY A 411 19.57 9.91 0.47
C GLY A 411 20.23 9.68 -0.88
N ASN A 412 21.10 10.62 -1.26
CA ASN A 412 21.97 10.51 -2.43
C ASN A 412 23.28 9.80 -2.07
N PHE A 413 23.20 8.59 -1.52
CA PHE A 413 24.35 7.88 -0.96
C PHE A 413 25.46 7.53 -1.96
N ASP A 414 25.13 7.53 -3.25
CA ASP A 414 26.05 7.18 -4.34
C ASP A 414 26.85 8.38 -4.88
N VAL A 415 26.64 9.59 -4.35
CA VAL A 415 27.50 10.73 -4.73
C VAL A 415 28.93 10.47 -4.24
N SER A 416 29.89 10.67 -5.14
CA SER A 416 31.32 10.52 -4.82
C SER A 416 31.67 11.35 -3.59
N ARG A 417 32.26 10.69 -2.59
CA ARG A 417 32.75 11.33 -1.35
C ARG A 417 33.76 12.43 -1.64
#